data_AF-A0A3G8XNV3-F1
#
_entry.id   AF-A0A3G8XNV3-F1
#
_cell.length_a   1.000
_cell.length_b   1.000
_cell.length_c   1.000
_cell.angle_alpha   90.00
_cell.angle_beta   90.00
_cell.angle_gamma   90.00
#
_symmetry.space_group_name_H-M   'P 1'
#
loop_
_entity.id
_entity.type
_entity.pdbx_description
1 polymer ?
#
loop_
_entity_poly.entity_id
_entity_poly.type
_entity_poly.pdbx_seq_one_letter_code
_entity_poly.pdbx_strand_id
1 'polypeptide(L)'
;MATFLSVTIGTKRGALNDFFREEQQAQALPPPLRIEIEEVDFGRDFPLRLYCLRLSRSCLVLFNGGEKTSDSAQDGETSIPFRQANEFAKKILEALNQKQIKRCSKERQILDYYTSQPYLELF
;
A
#
# COMPACT_ATOMS: atom_id res chain seq x y z
N MET A 1 0.02 10.21 -10.16
CA MET A 1 0.35 9.13 -9.18
C MET A 1 1.75 9.26 -8.58
N ALA A 2 2.84 9.29 -9.37
CA ALA A 2 4.20 9.36 -8.82
C ALA A 2 4.43 10.53 -7.84
N THR A 3 4.02 11.75 -8.21
CA THR A 3 4.10 12.93 -7.35
C THR A 3 3.32 12.77 -6.03
N PHE A 4 2.15 12.14 -6.09
CA PHE A 4 1.34 11.89 -4.89
C PHE A 4 2.08 10.97 -3.91
N LEU A 5 2.67 9.89 -4.43
CA LEU A 5 3.42 8.92 -3.62
C LEU A 5 4.70 9.54 -3.05
N SER A 6 5.52 10.17 -3.88
CA SER A 6 6.85 10.63 -3.45
C SER A 6 6.81 11.95 -2.68
N VAL A 7 5.91 12.88 -3.02
CA VAL A 7 5.83 14.21 -2.42
C VAL A 7 4.75 14.26 -1.35
N THR A 8 3.48 14.06 -1.72
CA THR A 8 2.37 14.21 -0.76
C THR A 8 2.47 13.18 0.37
N ILE A 9 2.60 11.90 0.05
CA ILE A 9 2.78 10.84 1.04
C ILE A 9 4.21 10.83 1.58
N GLY A 10 5.21 10.80 0.69
CA GLY A 10 6.60 10.56 1.06
C GLY A 10 7.28 11.67 1.87
N THR A 11 6.89 12.94 1.67
CA THR A 11 7.57 14.08 2.30
C THR A 11 6.66 15.00 3.11
N LYS A 12 5.44 15.29 2.65
CA LYS A 12 4.60 16.34 3.25
C LYS A 12 3.66 15.84 4.35
N ARG A 13 2.84 14.83 4.07
CA ARG A 13 1.69 14.46 4.91
C ARG A 13 1.84 13.08 5.57
N GLY A 14 2.62 12.19 4.98
CA GLY A 14 2.65 10.77 5.35
C GLY A 14 1.47 9.99 4.76
N ALA A 15 1.39 8.69 5.04
CA ALA A 15 0.29 7.83 4.63
C ALA A 15 -0.94 8.05 5.52
N LEU A 16 -1.70 9.13 5.28
CA LEU A 16 -2.98 9.38 5.93
C LEU A 16 -4.02 8.35 5.47
N ASN A 17 -4.94 7.95 6.35
CA ASN A 17 -5.90 6.90 6.04
C ASN A 17 -6.81 7.27 4.86
N ASP A 18 -7.23 8.53 4.84
CA ASP A 18 -8.13 9.11 3.82
C ASP A 18 -7.53 9.10 2.40
N PHE A 19 -6.24 8.81 2.26
CA PHE A 19 -5.60 8.71 0.96
C PHE A 19 -5.88 7.38 0.27
N PHE A 20 -6.49 6.40 0.95
CA PHE A 20 -6.59 5.04 0.46
C PHE A 20 -8.04 4.53 0.45
N ARG A 21 -8.29 3.55 -0.41
CA ARG A 21 -9.50 2.72 -0.43
C ARG A 21 -9.21 1.42 0.29
N GLU A 22 -10.12 0.95 1.13
CA GLU A 22 -10.02 -0.38 1.72
C GLU A 22 -10.43 -1.44 0.67
N GLU A 23 -9.59 -2.46 0.49
CA GLU A 23 -9.75 -3.54 -0.49
C GLU A 23 -9.43 -4.88 0.19
N GLN A 24 -10.26 -5.25 1.18
CA GLN A 24 -10.08 -6.37 2.11
C GLN A 24 -8.90 -6.19 3.08
N GLN A 25 -7.84 -7.02 2.98
CA GLN A 25 -6.64 -6.94 3.83
C GLN A 25 -5.64 -5.90 3.31
N ALA A 26 -5.75 -5.52 2.04
CA ALA A 26 -4.95 -4.50 1.39
C ALA A 26 -5.73 -3.19 1.24
N GLN A 27 -5.01 -2.15 0.84
CA GLN A 27 -5.57 -0.87 0.43
C GLN A 27 -5.21 -0.55 -1.03
N ALA A 28 -5.93 0.40 -1.63
CA ALA A 28 -5.66 0.85 -2.99
C ALA A 28 -5.69 2.37 -3.17
N LEU A 29 -4.97 2.81 -4.21
CA LEU A 29 -4.94 4.15 -4.77
C LEU A 29 -5.52 4.15 -6.19
N PRO A 30 -6.09 5.26 -6.68
CA PRO A 30 -6.27 6.54 -5.99
C PRO A 30 -7.39 6.46 -4.91
N PRO A 31 -7.49 7.44 -3.99
CA PRO A 31 -8.59 7.53 -3.04
C PRO A 31 -9.97 7.59 -3.73
N PRO A 32 -11.09 7.35 -3.00
CA PRO A 32 -12.44 7.55 -3.52
C PRO A 32 -12.63 8.97 -4.07
N LEU A 33 -13.48 9.11 -5.09
CA LEU A 33 -13.76 10.37 -5.83
C LEU A 33 -14.21 11.55 -4.96
N ARG A 34 -14.60 11.31 -3.71
CA ARG A 34 -15.12 12.33 -2.79
C ARG A 34 -14.04 12.98 -1.92
N ILE A 35 -12.77 12.59 -2.09
CA ILE A 35 -11.68 13.11 -1.29
C ILE A 35 -10.84 14.04 -2.18
N GLU A 36 -11.15 15.33 -2.12
CA GLU A 36 -10.24 16.36 -2.62
C GLU A 36 -9.06 16.44 -1.65
N ILE A 37 -7.91 15.94 -2.09
CA ILE A 37 -6.66 16.20 -1.40
C ILE A 37 -6.08 17.44 -2.06
N GLU A 38 -5.93 18.53 -1.30
CA GLU A 38 -5.47 19.85 -1.76
C GLU A 38 -4.23 19.84 -2.68
N GLU A 39 -3.48 18.74 -2.69
CA GLU A 39 -2.21 18.61 -3.39
C GLU A 39 -2.28 17.79 -4.70
N VAL A 40 -3.29 16.94 -4.92
CA VAL A 40 -3.39 16.10 -6.14
C VAL A 40 -4.85 15.84 -6.52
N ASP A 41 -5.23 16.30 -7.71
CA ASP A 41 -6.45 15.86 -8.40
C ASP A 41 -6.14 14.65 -9.29
N PHE A 42 -6.83 13.54 -9.04
CA PHE A 42 -6.73 12.34 -9.87
C PHE A 42 -7.71 12.36 -11.06
N GLY A 43 -8.64 13.31 -11.09
CA GLY A 43 -9.76 13.32 -12.02
C GLY A 43 -10.77 12.21 -11.75
N ARG A 44 -11.88 12.20 -12.49
CA ARG A 44 -12.93 11.20 -12.31
C ARG A 44 -12.50 9.78 -12.74
N ASP A 45 -11.72 9.70 -13.80
CA ASP A 45 -11.46 8.45 -14.51
C ASP A 45 -9.98 8.08 -14.53
N PHE A 46 -9.25 8.30 -13.42
CA PHE A 46 -7.83 7.94 -13.35
C PHE A 46 -7.60 6.46 -13.69
N PRO A 47 -6.85 6.10 -14.74
CA PRO A 47 -6.95 4.77 -15.36
C PRO A 47 -6.28 3.65 -14.54
N LEU A 48 -5.46 3.97 -13.54
CA LEU A 48 -4.70 2.96 -12.79
C LEU A 48 -5.26 2.76 -11.38
N ARG A 49 -5.14 1.52 -10.89
CA ARG A 49 -5.29 1.17 -9.48
C ARG A 49 -3.99 0.59 -8.96
N LEU A 50 -3.42 1.18 -7.91
CA LEU A 50 -2.19 0.70 -7.27
C LEU A 50 -2.52 0.15 -5.88
N TYR A 51 -2.10 -1.07 -5.57
CA TYR A 51 -2.35 -1.68 -4.27
C TYR A 51 -1.20 -1.46 -3.30
N CYS A 52 -1.51 -1.52 -2.00
CA CYS A 52 -0.57 -1.30 -0.92
C CYS A 52 -1.06 -1.91 0.39
N LEU A 53 -0.16 -1.97 1.38
CA LEU A 53 -0.49 -2.21 2.79
C LEU A 53 -0.03 -1.01 3.61
N ARG A 54 -0.96 -0.31 4.23
CA ARG A 54 -0.68 0.79 5.15
C ARG A 54 -0.49 0.25 6.57
N LEU A 55 0.74 0.29 7.07
CA LEU A 55 1.05 -0.13 8.44
C LEU A 55 0.91 1.02 9.44
N SER A 56 1.26 2.24 9.03
CA SER A 56 1.12 3.45 9.85
C SER A 56 1.24 4.69 8.97
N ARG A 57 1.13 5.89 9.55
CA ARG A 57 1.38 7.15 8.84
C ARG A 57 2.79 7.25 8.26
N SER A 58 3.78 6.57 8.84
CA SER A 58 5.18 6.62 8.41
C SER A 58 5.66 5.36 7.69
N CYS A 59 4.79 4.39 7.42
CA CYS A 59 5.17 3.16 6.72
C CYS A 59 4.02 2.63 5.87
N LEU A 60 4.30 2.54 4.58
CA LEU A 60 3.44 2.01 3.53
C LEU A 60 4.27 1.02 2.72
N VAL A 61 3.73 -0.17 2.48
CA VAL A 61 4.31 -1.14 1.54
C VAL A 61 3.55 -1.03 0.24
N LEU A 62 4.23 -0.68 -0.85
CA LEU A 62 3.63 -0.64 -2.18
C LEU A 62 3.67 -2.02 -2.80
N PHE A 63 2.54 -2.44 -3.37
CA PHE A 63 2.44 -3.64 -4.19
C PHE A 63 2.31 -3.24 -5.66
N ASN A 64 2.01 -4.22 -6.51
CA ASN A 64 1.72 -3.96 -7.91
C ASN A 64 0.33 -3.31 -8.08
N GLY A 65 0.04 -2.89 -9.30
CA GLY A 65 -1.24 -2.34 -9.72
C GLY A 65 -1.64 -2.84 -11.10
N GLY A 66 -2.72 -2.27 -11.63
CA GLY A 66 -3.22 -2.57 -12.96
C GLY A 66 -4.08 -1.43 -13.51
N GLU A 67 -4.37 -1.50 -14.80
CA GLU A 67 -5.33 -0.62 -15.44
C GLU A 67 -6.76 -1.05 -15.08
N LYS A 68 -7.63 -0.08 -14.81
CA LYS A 68 -9.05 -0.31 -14.52
C LYS A 68 -9.79 -0.60 -15.82
N THR A 69 -9.76 -1.86 -16.26
CA THR A 69 -10.47 -2.31 -17.47
C THR A 69 -11.89 -2.82 -17.19
N SER A 70 -12.33 -2.68 -15.94
CA SER A 70 -13.60 -3.17 -15.39
C SER A 70 -14.07 -2.25 -14.26
N ASP A 71 -15.37 -2.32 -13.93
CA ASP A 71 -15.94 -1.58 -12.81
C ASP A 71 -15.49 -2.11 -11.44
N SER A 72 -15.22 -3.42 -11.37
CA SER A 72 -14.83 -4.14 -10.16
C SER A 72 -13.35 -4.50 -10.17
N ALA A 73 -12.67 -4.26 -9.04
CA ALA A 73 -11.25 -4.61 -8.86
C ALA A 73 -10.95 -6.11 -9.04
N GLN A 74 -11.95 -6.96 -8.79
CA GLN A 74 -11.85 -8.42 -8.88
C GLN A 74 -11.95 -8.94 -10.32
N ASP A 75 -12.35 -8.07 -11.25
CA ASP A 75 -12.49 -8.36 -12.67
C ASP A 75 -11.43 -7.59 -13.47
N GLY A 76 -11.16 -8.02 -14.70
CA GLY A 76 -10.21 -7.33 -15.59
C GLY A 76 -8.75 -7.39 -15.12
N GLU A 77 -7.94 -6.42 -15.57
CA GLU A 77 -6.48 -6.40 -15.37
C GLU A 77 -6.07 -6.14 -13.92
N THR A 78 -6.99 -5.63 -13.08
CA THR A 78 -6.73 -5.46 -11.65
C THR A 78 -6.93 -6.71 -10.81
N SER A 79 -7.53 -7.78 -11.37
CA SER A 79 -7.91 -8.99 -10.64
C SER A 79 -6.72 -9.74 -10.02
N ILE A 80 -5.65 -9.96 -10.81
CA ILE A 80 -4.43 -10.64 -10.34
C ILE A 80 -3.71 -9.78 -9.29
N PRO A 81 -3.41 -8.48 -9.54
CA PRO A 81 -2.82 -7.62 -8.53
C PRO A 81 -3.66 -7.50 -7.26
N PHE A 82 -5.00 -7.46 -7.36
CA PHE A 82 -5.91 -7.44 -6.22
C PHE A 82 -5.73 -8.65 -5.31
N ARG A 83 -5.74 -9.86 -5.90
CA ARG A 83 -5.58 -11.12 -5.16
C ARG A 83 -4.20 -11.21 -4.52
N GLN A 84 -3.16 -10.88 -5.28
CA GLN A 84 -1.78 -10.90 -4.80
C GLN A 84 -1.56 -9.92 -3.65
N ALA A 85 -2.05 -8.68 -3.79
CA ALA A 85 -1.94 -7.67 -2.74
C ALA A 85 -2.59 -8.14 -1.44
N ASN A 86 -3.77 -8.75 -1.51
CA ASN A 86 -4.45 -9.29 -0.35
C ASN A 86 -3.72 -10.47 0.31
N GLU A 87 -3.17 -11.37 -0.50
CA GLU A 87 -2.35 -12.48 0.01
C GLU A 87 -1.07 -11.99 0.70
N PHE A 88 -0.37 -11.03 0.07
CA PHE A 88 0.84 -10.44 0.64
C PHE A 88 0.54 -9.67 1.91
N ALA A 89 -0.52 -8.85 1.90
CA ALA A 89 -0.94 -8.10 3.07
C ALA A 89 -1.23 -9.03 4.26
N LYS A 90 -1.99 -10.11 4.02
CA LYS A 90 -2.28 -11.12 5.03
C LYS A 90 -1.00 -11.73 5.63
N LYS A 91 -0.08 -12.20 4.79
CA LYS A 91 1.18 -12.83 5.24
C LYS A 91 2.07 -11.86 6.02
N ILE A 92 2.18 -10.60 5.58
CA ILE A 92 2.96 -9.57 6.27
C ILE A 92 2.35 -9.27 7.65
N LEU A 93 1.03 -9.12 7.73
CA LEU A 93 0.33 -8.87 8.99
C LEU A 93 0.47 -10.05 9.96
N GLU A 94 0.36 -11.29 9.46
CA GLU A 94 0.61 -12.50 10.26
C GLU A 94 2.05 -12.54 10.80
N ALA A 95 3.05 -12.26 9.97
CA ALA A 95 4.46 -12.25 10.38
C ALA A 95 4.75 -11.14 11.43
N LEU A 96 4.13 -9.97 11.31
CA LEU A 96 4.20 -8.91 12.32
C LEU A 96 3.55 -9.34 13.64
N ASN A 97 2.34 -9.92 13.58
CA ASN A 97 1.60 -10.38 14.74
C ASN A 97 2.29 -11.52 15.48
N GLN A 98 2.89 -12.45 14.74
CA GLN A 98 3.65 -13.59 15.26
C GLN A 98 5.06 -13.21 15.71
N LYS A 99 5.44 -11.91 15.66
CA LYS A 99 6.77 -11.42 16.02
C LYS A 99 7.88 -12.16 15.26
N GLN A 100 7.67 -12.41 13.97
CA GLN A 100 8.73 -12.88 13.07
C GLN A 100 9.51 -11.68 12.54
N ILE A 101 8.78 -10.63 12.14
CA ILE A 101 9.34 -9.38 11.64
C ILE A 101 8.93 -8.19 12.51
N LYS A 102 9.74 -7.13 12.48
CA LYS A 102 9.42 -5.83 13.05
C LYS A 102 9.92 -4.70 12.16
N ARG A 103 9.26 -3.55 12.26
CA ARG A 103 9.69 -2.33 11.58
C ARG A 103 10.86 -1.68 12.34
N CYS A 104 11.92 -1.28 11.64
CA CYS A 104 12.91 -0.38 12.19
C CYS A 104 12.34 1.05 12.25
N SER A 105 12.39 1.69 13.42
CA SER A 105 11.90 3.06 13.58
C SER A 105 12.88 4.11 13.08
N LYS A 106 14.17 3.77 12.98
CA LYS A 106 15.26 4.67 12.58
C LYS A 106 15.60 4.59 11.10
N GLU A 107 15.38 3.43 10.48
CA GLU A 107 15.75 3.14 9.10
C GLU A 107 14.55 2.57 8.35
N ARG A 108 14.49 2.74 7.03
CA ARG A 108 13.43 2.20 6.17
C ARG A 108 13.63 0.69 5.91
N GLN A 109 13.72 -0.09 6.99
CA GLN A 109 14.04 -1.51 6.96
C GLN A 109 13.02 -2.34 7.75
N ILE A 110 12.87 -3.58 7.31
CA ILE A 110 12.22 -4.66 8.04
C ILE A 110 13.32 -5.52 8.67
N LEU A 111 13.18 -5.79 9.95
CA LEU A 111 14.14 -6.57 10.73
C LEU A 111 13.50 -7.87 11.19
N ASP A 112 14.31 -8.91 11.35
CA ASP A 112 13.93 -10.05 12.16
C ASP A 112 13.65 -9.59 13.60
N TYR A 113 12.59 -10.11 14.20
CA TYR A 113 12.14 -9.63 15.49
C TYR A 113 13.16 -9.93 16.61
N TYR A 114 13.77 -11.11 16.61
CA TYR A 114 14.60 -11.61 17.70
C TYR A 114 16.04 -11.11 17.60
N THR A 115 16.62 -11.19 16.40
CA THR A 115 18.02 -10.83 16.16
C THR A 115 18.23 -9.35 15.88
N SER A 116 17.16 -8.63 15.52
CA SER A 116 17.22 -7.23 15.05
C SER A 116 18.13 -7.02 13.83
N GLN A 117 18.47 -8.09 13.12
CA GLN A 117 19.18 -8.01 11.85
C GLN A 117 18.21 -7.75 10.70
N PRO A 118 18.67 -7.18 9.58
CA PRO A 118 17.85 -7.05 8.38
C PRO A 118 17.22 -8.39 8.01
N TYR A 119 15.91 -8.39 7.77
CA TYR A 119 15.21 -9.59 7.34
C TYR A 119 15.54 -9.83 5.86
N LEU A 120 16.43 -10.79 5.60
CA LEU A 120 16.97 -11.08 4.27
C LEU A 120 16.39 -12.34 3.63
N GLU A 121 15.52 -13.07 4.33
CA GLU A 121 14.78 -14.18 3.74
C GLU A 121 13.66 -13.63 2.83
N LEU A 122 14.07 -13.21 1.63
CA LEU A 122 13.18 -12.88 0.53
C LEU A 122 13.66 -13.67 -0.69
N PHE A 123 12.98 -14.81 -0.90
CA PHE A 123 13.08 -15.79 -1.99
C PHE A 123 14.27 -16.76 -1.92
#